data_AF-A0A429EMP2-F1
#
_entry.id   AF-A0A429EMP2-F1
#
_cell.length_a   1.000
_cell.length_b   1.000
_cell.length_c   1.000
_cell.angle_alpha   90.00
_cell.angle_beta   90.00
_cell.angle_gamma   90.00
#
_symmetry.space_group_name_H-M   'P 1'
#
loop_
_entity.id
_entity.type
_entity.pdbx_description
1 polymer ?
#
loop_
_entity_poly.entity_id
_entity_poly.type
_entity_poly.pdbx_seq_one_letter_code
_entity_poly.pdbx_strand_id
1 'polypeptide(L)'
;MGAALHLAHTQQTPPDPQTKGGGGGGGKDFADFASRIYQDDRADAKSRQLLLAMAYVITFQPTDSPKEQWRNLRKAIGHDDRHRYTDVLRDLFEHDRPRYVPDDEKPGGYDPSKRLCIGPRLRPYKERVYAPEQMSLPERLEQEKRDAEDFRNTENVCGADGKHRVLEKLPGTGWYRWHWFCQRHRDHAARVKEQVKAQNEAAPEPIPNAGGLLPCYFEANWVNLYRHYTWDSWEPPVYGVRADDWPIPGKQPVPQRARLRLVAGGLEGV
;
A
#
# COMPACT_ATOMS: atom_id res chain seq x y z
N MET A 1 19.25 -33.81 -28.18
CA MET A 1 19.10 -33.56 -26.73
C MET A 1 18.68 -32.10 -26.59
N GLY A 2 17.44 -31.69 -26.36
CA GLY A 2 16.28 -32.34 -25.73
C GLY A 2 15.82 -31.40 -24.60
N ALA A 3 15.02 -30.38 -24.90
CA ALA A 3 14.19 -29.65 -23.94
C ALA A 3 13.19 -28.74 -24.69
N ALA A 4 11.97 -29.24 -24.88
CA ALA A 4 10.82 -28.44 -25.30
C ALA A 4 10.12 -27.91 -24.03
N LEU A 5 10.03 -26.59 -23.88
CA LEU A 5 9.21 -25.95 -22.85
C LEU A 5 7.84 -25.65 -23.43
N HIS A 6 6.87 -26.51 -23.09
CA HIS A 6 5.46 -26.34 -23.39
C HIS A 6 4.87 -25.20 -22.53
N LEU A 7 4.50 -24.09 -23.17
CA LEU A 7 3.56 -23.11 -22.61
C LEU A 7 2.16 -23.46 -23.13
N ALA A 8 1.40 -24.19 -22.34
CA ALA A 8 -0.02 -24.41 -22.56
C ALA A 8 -0.77 -24.01 -21.28
N HIS A 9 -1.32 -22.79 -21.25
CA HIS A 9 -2.36 -22.45 -20.30
C HIS A 9 -3.69 -22.98 -20.83
N THR A 10 -4.01 -24.20 -20.44
CA THR A 10 -5.35 -24.77 -20.60
C THR A 10 -6.34 -23.98 -19.76
N GLN A 11 -7.38 -23.46 -20.41
CA GLN A 11 -8.61 -23.00 -19.78
C GLN A 11 -9.22 -24.16 -18.98
N GLN A 12 -9.02 -24.16 -17.66
CA GLN A 12 -9.78 -24.97 -16.73
C GLN A 12 -10.64 -24.04 -15.89
N THR A 13 -11.92 -24.37 -15.79
CA THR A 13 -12.87 -23.75 -14.86
C THR A 13 -12.28 -23.86 -13.45
N PRO A 14 -12.14 -22.75 -12.70
CA PRO A 14 -11.33 -22.74 -11.50
C PRO A 14 -11.97 -23.54 -10.36
N PRO A 15 -11.17 -24.26 -9.56
CA PRO A 15 -11.67 -24.92 -8.36
C PRO A 15 -12.09 -23.89 -7.29
N ASP A 16 -13.19 -24.21 -6.61
CA ASP A 16 -13.74 -23.45 -5.49
C ASP A 16 -12.81 -23.46 -4.26
N PRO A 17 -13.00 -22.52 -3.31
CA PRO A 17 -12.23 -22.53 -2.07
C PRO A 17 -12.42 -23.84 -1.32
N GLN A 18 -11.37 -24.67 -1.26
CA GLN A 18 -11.38 -25.92 -0.51
C GLN A 18 -10.57 -25.80 0.77
N THR A 19 -10.99 -26.54 1.79
CA THR A 19 -10.29 -26.64 3.06
C THR A 19 -9.05 -27.52 2.91
N LYS A 20 -7.93 -27.09 3.53
CA LYS A 20 -6.79 -27.99 3.76
C LYS A 20 -7.19 -28.96 4.87
N GLY A 21 -7.37 -30.23 4.50
CA GLY A 21 -8.11 -31.25 5.25
C GLY A 21 -7.83 -31.42 6.75
N GLY A 22 -8.89 -31.83 7.47
CA GLY A 22 -8.83 -32.33 8.85
C GLY A 22 -10.20 -32.19 9.53
N GLY A 23 -11.00 -33.25 9.54
CA GLY A 23 -12.38 -33.23 10.02
C GLY A 23 -12.53 -33.17 11.55
N GLY A 24 -13.66 -32.60 11.99
CA GLY A 24 -14.25 -32.84 13.31
C GLY A 24 -13.90 -31.84 14.40
N GLY A 25 -14.31 -30.57 14.27
CA GLY A 25 -14.12 -29.61 15.36
C GLY A 25 -14.52 -28.17 15.10
N GLY A 26 -15.66 -27.88 14.45
CA GLY A 26 -15.98 -26.53 13.93
C GLY A 26 -15.90 -25.37 14.94
N GLY A 27 -16.04 -25.62 16.25
CA GLY A 27 -15.84 -24.61 17.29
C GLY A 27 -14.38 -24.32 17.64
N LYS A 28 -13.51 -25.35 17.63
CA LYS A 28 -12.07 -25.20 17.86
C LYS A 28 -11.39 -24.56 16.66
N ASP A 29 -11.79 -24.97 15.47
CA ASP A 29 -11.25 -24.45 14.21
C ASP A 29 -11.53 -22.96 14.05
N PHE A 30 -12.75 -22.50 14.40
CA PHE A 30 -13.08 -21.07 14.37
C PHE A 30 -12.31 -20.26 15.41
N ALA A 31 -12.20 -20.77 16.65
CA ALA A 31 -11.46 -20.07 17.71
C ALA A 31 -9.98 -19.88 17.33
N ASP A 32 -9.38 -20.88 16.67
CA ASP A 32 -8.02 -20.82 16.17
C ASP A 32 -7.87 -19.78 15.04
N PHE A 33 -8.82 -19.73 14.08
CA PHE A 33 -8.86 -18.66 13.07
C PHE A 33 -8.99 -17.28 13.72
N ALA A 34 -9.97 -17.10 14.61
CA ALA A 34 -10.23 -15.83 15.26
C ALA A 34 -9.01 -15.35 16.05
N SER A 35 -8.39 -16.23 16.83
CA SER A 35 -7.15 -15.93 17.57
C SER A 35 -6.05 -15.44 16.64
N ARG A 36 -5.79 -16.16 15.52
CA ARG A 36 -4.79 -15.76 14.53
C ARG A 36 -5.13 -14.45 13.82
N ILE A 37 -6.41 -14.16 13.56
CA ILE A 37 -6.86 -12.92 12.92
C ILE A 37 -6.71 -11.72 13.87
N TYR A 38 -7.02 -11.90 15.16
CA TYR A 38 -6.84 -10.84 16.16
C TYR A 38 -5.37 -10.53 16.43
N GLN A 39 -4.50 -11.54 16.33
CA GLN A 39 -3.04 -11.38 16.48
C GLN A 39 -2.35 -10.86 15.21
N ASP A 40 -3.03 -10.79 14.06
CA ASP A 40 -2.44 -10.21 12.85
C ASP A 40 -2.55 -8.68 12.88
N ASP A 41 -1.40 -8.04 13.10
CA ASP A 41 -1.26 -6.58 13.14
C ASP A 41 -1.61 -5.90 11.80
N ARG A 42 -1.58 -6.65 10.69
CA ARG A 42 -1.94 -6.15 9.35
C ARG A 42 -3.46 -6.03 9.17
N ALA A 43 -4.24 -6.80 9.94
CA ALA A 43 -5.68 -6.85 9.81
C ALA A 43 -6.33 -5.65 10.51
N ASP A 44 -6.76 -4.65 9.75
CA ASP A 44 -7.56 -3.55 10.30
C ASP A 44 -9.04 -3.96 10.53
N ALA A 45 -9.87 -3.05 11.03
CA ALA A 45 -11.26 -3.36 11.39
C ALA A 45 -12.07 -3.97 10.24
N LYS A 46 -11.94 -3.43 9.02
CA LYS A 46 -12.61 -3.97 7.82
C LYS A 46 -12.07 -5.36 7.45
N SER A 47 -10.75 -5.51 7.44
CA SER A 47 -10.11 -6.81 7.14
C SER A 47 -10.52 -7.88 8.14
N ARG A 48 -10.51 -7.57 9.45
CA ARG A 48 -10.96 -8.48 10.51
C ARG A 48 -12.42 -8.89 10.34
N GLN A 49 -13.31 -7.95 10.02
CA GLN A 49 -14.72 -8.25 9.77
C GLN A 49 -14.87 -9.28 8.64
N LEU A 50 -14.18 -9.07 7.50
CA LEU A 50 -14.24 -9.99 6.36
C LEU A 50 -13.66 -11.36 6.70
N LEU A 51 -12.48 -11.40 7.31
CA LEU A 51 -11.78 -12.65 7.67
C LEU A 51 -12.59 -13.48 8.68
N LEU A 52 -13.13 -12.85 9.72
CA LEU A 52 -13.94 -13.53 10.73
C LEU A 52 -15.26 -14.03 10.16
N ALA A 53 -15.92 -13.25 9.30
CA ALA A 53 -17.15 -13.69 8.64
C ALA A 53 -16.90 -14.89 7.71
N MET A 54 -15.80 -14.87 6.96
CA MET A 54 -15.39 -15.99 6.11
C MET A 54 -15.07 -17.23 6.95
N ALA A 55 -14.28 -17.08 8.03
CA ALA A 55 -13.98 -18.17 8.96
C ALA A 55 -15.27 -18.77 9.53
N TYR A 56 -16.20 -17.93 10.00
CA TYR A 56 -17.48 -18.37 10.55
C TYR A 56 -18.30 -19.20 9.56
N VAL A 57 -18.42 -18.74 8.31
CA VAL A 57 -19.19 -19.46 7.29
C VAL A 57 -18.55 -20.80 6.96
N ILE A 58 -17.22 -20.84 6.80
CA ILE A 58 -16.50 -22.07 6.47
C ILE A 58 -16.61 -23.09 7.62
N THR A 59 -16.56 -22.66 8.88
CA THR A 59 -16.56 -23.57 10.03
C THR A 59 -17.96 -24.00 10.48
N PHE A 60 -18.95 -23.09 10.48
CA PHE A 60 -20.28 -23.36 11.03
C PHE A 60 -21.37 -23.56 9.98
N GLN A 61 -21.14 -23.13 8.74
CA GLN A 61 -22.12 -23.27 7.65
C GLN A 61 -21.49 -23.86 6.38
N PRO A 62 -20.76 -25.00 6.48
CA PRO A 62 -20.14 -25.62 5.32
C PRO A 62 -21.23 -26.04 4.32
N THR A 63 -21.00 -25.72 3.04
CA THR A 63 -21.88 -26.09 1.94
C THR A 63 -21.02 -26.35 0.71
N ASP A 64 -21.43 -27.34 -0.09
CA ASP A 64 -20.77 -27.67 -1.36
C ASP A 64 -21.17 -26.69 -2.48
N SER A 65 -22.16 -25.83 -2.24
CA SER A 65 -22.65 -24.86 -3.23
C SER A 65 -21.99 -23.49 -3.05
N PRO A 66 -21.17 -23.02 -4.01
CA PRO A 66 -20.51 -21.72 -3.92
C PRO A 66 -21.52 -20.58 -3.76
N LYS A 67 -22.65 -20.65 -4.49
CA LYS A 67 -23.72 -19.64 -4.42
C LYS A 67 -24.30 -19.53 -3.01
N GLU A 68 -24.47 -20.66 -2.32
CA GLU A 68 -24.98 -20.66 -0.96
C GLU A 68 -23.94 -20.17 0.04
N GLN A 69 -22.67 -20.54 -0.15
CA GLN A 69 -21.57 -20.05 0.68
C GLN A 69 -21.46 -18.52 0.62
N TRP A 70 -21.51 -17.93 -0.58
CA TRP A 70 -21.51 -16.48 -0.77
C TRP A 70 -22.75 -15.78 -0.21
N ARG A 71 -23.91 -16.46 -0.22
CA ARG A 71 -25.14 -15.96 0.42
C ARG A 71 -25.01 -15.97 1.94
N ASN A 72 -24.44 -17.01 2.51
CA ASN A 72 -24.18 -17.14 3.94
C ASN A 72 -23.16 -16.10 4.42
N LEU A 73 -22.11 -15.83 3.64
CA LEU A 73 -21.13 -14.79 3.93
C LEU A 73 -21.77 -13.39 3.98
N ARG A 74 -22.62 -13.05 3.01
CA ARG A 74 -23.36 -11.77 3.04
C ARG A 74 -24.24 -11.66 4.28
N LYS A 75 -24.92 -12.74 4.66
CA LYS A 75 -25.74 -12.77 5.89
C LYS A 75 -24.89 -12.60 7.16
N ALA A 76 -23.72 -13.23 7.21
CA ALA A 76 -22.82 -13.15 8.36
C ALA A 76 -22.20 -11.75 8.54
N ILE A 77 -21.85 -11.07 7.44
CA ILE A 77 -21.39 -9.67 7.46
C ILE A 77 -22.53 -8.73 7.87
N GLY A 78 -23.76 -9.07 7.49
CA GLY A 78 -24.95 -8.28 7.75
C GLY A 78 -25.18 -7.21 6.69
N HIS A 79 -26.23 -6.42 6.91
CA HIS A 79 -26.53 -5.24 6.11
C HIS A 79 -26.25 -3.97 6.92
N ASP A 80 -25.72 -2.95 6.27
CA ASP A 80 -25.65 -1.62 6.85
C ASP A 80 -26.85 -0.79 6.35
N ASP A 81 -27.80 -0.55 7.25
CA ASP A 81 -29.02 0.23 6.98
C ASP A 81 -28.70 1.66 6.52
N ARG A 82 -27.53 2.21 6.88
CA ARG A 82 -27.09 3.55 6.46
C ARG A 82 -26.61 3.59 5.02
N HIS A 83 -26.27 2.43 4.46
CA HIS A 83 -25.59 2.28 3.19
C HIS A 83 -26.37 1.34 2.26
N ARG A 84 -27.69 1.58 2.17
CA ARG A 84 -28.67 0.79 1.38
C ARG A 84 -28.27 0.50 -0.07
N TYR A 85 -27.35 1.29 -0.63
CA TYR A 85 -26.91 1.22 -2.04
C TYR A 85 -25.50 0.68 -2.26
N THR A 86 -24.71 0.43 -1.21
CA THR A 86 -23.35 -0.13 -1.36
C THR A 86 -23.32 -1.57 -0.88
N ASP A 87 -22.89 -2.47 -1.76
CA ASP A 87 -22.60 -3.86 -1.40
C ASP A 87 -21.41 -3.90 -0.45
N VAL A 88 -21.68 -4.09 0.85
CA VAL A 88 -20.67 -4.13 1.93
C VAL A 88 -19.63 -5.20 1.63
N LEU A 89 -20.04 -6.35 1.07
CA LEU A 89 -19.10 -7.40 0.71
C LEU A 89 -18.09 -6.90 -0.33
N ARG A 90 -18.56 -6.17 -1.33
CA ARG A 90 -17.69 -5.59 -2.37
C ARG A 90 -16.69 -4.60 -1.77
N ASP A 91 -17.13 -3.71 -0.88
CA ASP A 91 -16.23 -2.75 -0.20
C ASP A 91 -15.16 -3.48 0.61
N LEU A 92 -15.52 -4.56 1.32
CA LEU A 92 -14.57 -5.37 2.08
C LEU A 92 -13.56 -6.09 1.17
N PHE A 93 -13.99 -6.66 0.04
CA PHE A 93 -13.08 -7.27 -0.94
C PHE A 93 -12.19 -6.25 -1.63
N GLU A 94 -12.72 -5.07 -1.95
CA GLU A 94 -11.91 -3.98 -2.50
C GLU A 94 -10.88 -3.49 -1.48
N HIS A 95 -11.25 -3.46 -0.20
CA HIS A 95 -10.36 -3.10 0.88
C HIS A 95 -9.28 -4.16 1.15
N ASP A 96 -9.59 -5.45 1.02
CA ASP A 96 -8.60 -6.52 1.14
C ASP A 96 -7.77 -6.72 -0.15
N ARG A 97 -8.04 -6.00 -1.24
CA ARG A 97 -7.26 -6.20 -2.47
C ARG A 97 -5.77 -5.86 -2.24
N PRO A 98 -4.84 -6.74 -2.68
CA PRO A 98 -3.41 -6.47 -2.68
C PRO A 98 -3.08 -5.13 -3.35
N ARG A 99 -2.50 -4.21 -2.57
CA ARG A 99 -2.06 -2.91 -3.09
C ARG A 99 -0.96 -2.30 -2.25
N TYR A 100 -0.29 -1.32 -2.82
CA TYR A 100 0.54 -0.39 -2.08
C TYR A 100 -0.29 0.81 -1.64
N VAL A 101 -0.22 1.15 -0.35
CA VAL A 101 -0.78 2.35 0.27
C VAL A 101 0.39 3.20 0.77
N PRO A 102 0.58 4.42 0.25
CA PRO A 102 1.55 5.38 0.77
C PRO A 102 1.28 5.70 2.24
N ASP A 103 2.32 6.03 3.00
CA ASP A 103 2.17 6.33 4.43
C ASP A 103 1.18 7.47 4.69
N ASP A 104 1.12 8.48 3.82
CA ASP A 104 0.20 9.61 3.93
C ASP A 104 -1.28 9.23 3.76
N GLU A 105 -1.57 8.07 3.15
CA GLU A 105 -2.93 7.58 2.88
C GLU A 105 -3.38 6.50 3.88
N LYS A 106 -2.47 6.02 4.74
CA LYS A 106 -2.84 5.09 5.82
C LYS A 106 -3.72 5.79 6.85
N PRO A 107 -4.60 5.05 7.57
CA PRO A 107 -5.35 5.61 8.69
C PRO A 107 -4.42 6.30 9.70
N GLY A 108 -4.65 7.58 9.98
CA GLY A 108 -3.81 8.40 10.86
C GLY A 108 -2.46 8.84 10.24
N GLY A 109 -2.20 8.51 8.98
CA GLY A 109 -0.97 8.84 8.26
C GLY A 109 -0.93 10.28 7.72
N TYR A 110 -2.08 10.95 7.67
CA TYR A 110 -2.16 12.37 7.29
C TYR A 110 -1.42 13.22 8.32
N ASP A 111 -0.28 13.76 7.91
CA ASP A 111 0.51 14.69 8.70
C ASP A 111 0.76 15.97 7.89
N PRO A 112 0.12 17.10 8.26
CA PRO A 112 0.35 18.39 7.61
C PRO A 112 1.83 18.79 7.59
N SER A 113 2.60 18.42 8.62
CA SER A 113 4.02 18.75 8.72
C SER A 113 4.89 18.05 7.67
N LYS A 114 4.43 16.89 7.15
CA LYS A 114 5.08 16.18 6.04
C LYS A 114 4.78 16.79 4.67
N ARG A 115 3.84 17.74 4.59
CA ARG A 115 3.48 18.47 3.38
C ARG A 115 4.12 19.85 3.30
N LEU A 116 5.14 20.10 4.10
CA LEU A 116 5.90 21.33 4.07
C LEU A 116 6.84 21.37 2.86
N CYS A 117 7.11 22.58 2.41
CA CYS A 117 7.97 22.82 1.28
C CYS A 117 9.42 22.46 1.62
N ILE A 118 9.96 21.47 0.91
CA ILE A 118 11.37 21.05 1.01
C ILE A 118 12.30 21.85 0.07
N GLY A 119 11.75 22.86 -0.61
CA GLY A 119 12.51 23.71 -1.51
C GLY A 119 13.56 24.52 -0.75
N PRO A 120 14.68 24.88 -1.41
CA PRO A 120 15.74 25.66 -0.80
C PRO A 120 15.19 27.00 -0.35
N ARG A 121 15.66 27.51 0.78
CA ARG A 121 15.21 28.82 1.26
C ARG A 121 15.72 29.92 0.34
N LEU A 122 14.86 30.48 -0.52
CA LEU A 122 15.21 31.59 -1.42
C LEU A 122 15.66 32.85 -0.69
N ARG A 123 15.28 33.00 0.59
CA ARG A 123 15.78 34.04 1.49
C ARG A 123 15.94 33.43 2.88
N PRO A 124 17.07 33.62 3.58
CA PRO A 124 17.17 33.34 5.02
C PRO A 124 15.94 33.88 5.74
N TYR A 125 15.42 33.13 6.72
CA TYR A 125 14.36 33.68 7.57
C TYR A 125 14.86 35.00 8.13
N LYS A 126 14.05 36.03 8.00
CA LYS A 126 14.12 37.12 8.94
C LYS A 126 12.84 36.99 9.72
N GLU A 127 12.96 36.71 11.01
CA GLU A 127 11.81 36.75 11.89
C GLU A 127 11.09 38.09 11.67
N ARG A 128 9.76 38.04 11.55
CA ARG A 128 8.99 39.27 11.62
C ARG A 128 9.06 39.72 13.07
N VAL A 129 10.02 40.57 13.32
CA VAL A 129 10.18 41.31 14.54
C VAL A 129 8.87 42.08 14.76
N TYR A 130 8.02 41.65 15.70
CA TYR A 130 7.43 42.68 16.56
C TYR A 130 8.63 43.45 17.08
N ALA A 131 8.71 44.75 16.85
CA ALA A 131 9.93 45.54 17.06
C ALA A 131 10.63 45.08 18.36
N PRO A 132 11.96 44.87 18.42
CA PRO A 132 12.61 44.25 19.58
C PRO A 132 12.37 45.03 20.89
N GLU A 133 12.01 46.30 20.74
CA GLU A 133 11.56 47.25 21.74
C GLU A 133 10.23 46.84 22.42
N GLN A 134 9.43 46.01 21.75
CA GLN A 134 8.14 45.46 22.19
C GLN A 134 8.29 44.08 22.84
N MET A 135 9.50 43.50 22.84
CA MET A 135 9.78 42.17 23.40
C MET A 135 10.61 42.27 24.68
N SER A 136 10.18 41.57 25.71
CA SER A 136 10.93 41.43 26.95
C SER A 136 12.23 40.65 26.73
N LEU A 137 13.18 40.80 27.66
CA LEU A 137 14.48 40.11 27.59
C LEU A 137 14.35 38.57 27.58
N PRO A 138 13.45 37.96 28.38
CA PRO A 138 13.22 36.51 28.33
C PRO A 138 12.63 36.04 26.99
N GLU A 139 11.67 36.77 26.43
CA GLU A 139 11.05 36.44 25.12
C GLU A 139 12.08 36.45 24.00
N ARG A 140 13.03 37.39 24.04
CA ARG A 140 14.15 37.43 23.08
C ARG A 140 15.03 36.20 23.17
N LEU A 141 15.41 35.78 24.37
CA LEU A 141 16.27 34.61 24.57
C LEU A 141 15.58 33.28 24.18
N GLU A 142 14.27 33.18 24.42
CA GLU A 142 13.50 32.00 23.99
C GLU A 142 13.34 31.94 22.48
N GLN A 143 13.10 33.08 21.84
CA GLN A 143 12.99 33.16 20.40
C GLN A 143 14.32 32.84 19.70
N GLU A 144 15.44 33.33 20.24
CA GLU A 144 16.79 32.97 19.78
C GLU A 144 17.07 31.47 19.87
N LYS A 145 16.69 30.82 20.98
CA LYS A 145 16.83 29.36 21.12
C LYS A 145 15.95 28.61 20.13
N ARG A 146 14.70 29.02 19.97
CA ARG A 146 13.75 28.39 19.04
C ARG A 146 14.21 28.50 17.58
N ASP A 147 14.72 29.67 17.18
CA ASP A 147 15.25 29.86 15.83
C ASP A 147 16.54 29.07 15.60
N ALA A 148 17.36 28.84 16.63
CA ALA A 148 18.53 27.97 16.54
C ALA A 148 18.17 26.47 16.44
N GLU A 149 17.03 26.06 17.00
CA GLU A 149 16.56 24.66 17.01
C GLU A 149 15.65 24.28 15.83
N ASP A 150 15.06 25.25 15.12
CA ASP A 150 14.17 24.97 14.00
C ASP A 150 14.92 24.29 12.83
N PHE A 151 14.54 23.05 12.50
CA PHE A 151 15.12 22.31 11.39
C PHE A 151 15.08 23.10 10.06
N ARG A 152 14.12 24.02 9.88
CA ARG A 152 14.02 24.87 8.69
C ARG A 152 15.18 25.86 8.57
N ASN A 153 15.74 26.28 9.70
CA ASN A 153 16.90 27.17 9.76
C ASN A 153 18.18 26.35 9.63
N THR A 154 18.29 25.23 10.36
CA THR A 154 19.45 24.33 10.29
C THR A 154 19.65 23.72 8.91
N GLU A 155 18.57 23.27 8.25
CA GLU A 155 18.61 22.60 6.95
C GLU A 155 18.42 23.57 5.76
N ASN A 156 18.26 24.88 6.01
CA ASN A 156 18.00 25.89 4.98
C ASN A 156 16.83 25.55 4.01
N VAL A 157 15.75 25.00 4.57
CA VAL A 157 14.53 24.65 3.82
C VAL A 157 13.42 25.67 4.02
N CYS A 158 12.51 25.77 3.05
CA CYS A 158 11.44 26.75 3.06
C CYS A 158 10.43 26.55 4.19
N GLY A 159 9.97 25.31 4.40
CA GLY A 159 9.03 24.96 5.45
C GLY A 159 7.65 25.62 5.38
N ALA A 160 7.28 26.24 4.25
CA ALA A 160 5.93 26.77 4.01
C ALA A 160 5.01 25.67 3.45
N ASP A 161 3.69 25.79 3.60
CA ASP A 161 2.77 24.77 3.10
C ASP A 161 2.96 24.47 1.60
N GLY A 162 3.06 23.17 1.30
CA GLY A 162 3.20 22.66 -0.05
C GLY A 162 1.91 22.80 -0.85
N LYS A 163 2.03 23.31 -2.08
CA LYS A 163 0.95 23.33 -3.08
C LYS A 163 1.23 22.42 -4.27
N HIS A 164 2.50 22.27 -4.63
CA HIS A 164 2.97 21.40 -5.70
C HIS A 164 3.57 20.14 -5.08
N ARG A 165 3.33 18.98 -5.70
CA ARG A 165 3.93 17.72 -5.27
C ARG A 165 4.64 17.03 -6.43
N VAL A 166 5.78 16.43 -6.14
CA VAL A 166 6.53 15.60 -7.07
C VAL A 166 6.60 14.19 -6.50
N LEU A 167 6.25 13.21 -7.33
CA LEU A 167 6.34 11.79 -6.98
C LEU A 167 7.75 11.29 -7.24
N GLU A 168 8.39 10.70 -6.25
CA GLU A 168 9.58 9.87 -6.41
C GLU A 168 9.22 8.41 -6.12
N LYS A 169 9.56 7.50 -7.04
CA LYS A 169 9.51 6.06 -6.81
C LYS A 169 10.87 5.60 -6.30
N LEU A 170 10.87 4.89 -5.18
CA LEU A 170 12.09 4.32 -4.61
C LEU A 170 12.61 3.19 -5.52
N PRO A 171 13.90 3.19 -5.90
CA PRO A 171 14.42 2.29 -6.92
C PRO A 171 14.42 0.81 -6.48
N GLY A 172 14.48 0.53 -5.18
CA GLY A 172 14.47 -0.83 -4.66
C GLY A 172 13.08 -1.44 -4.51
N THR A 173 12.10 -0.66 -4.06
CA THR A 173 10.77 -1.18 -3.65
C THR A 173 9.63 -0.72 -4.55
N GLY A 174 9.87 0.27 -5.42
CA GLY A 174 8.83 0.93 -6.21
C GLY A 174 7.89 1.82 -5.40
N TRP A 175 8.07 1.90 -4.06
CA TRP A 175 7.24 2.70 -3.16
C TRP A 175 7.33 4.19 -3.47
N TYR A 176 6.30 4.92 -3.07
CA TYR A 176 6.13 6.32 -3.39
C TYR A 176 6.60 7.21 -2.25
N ARG A 177 7.33 8.25 -2.60
CA ARG A 177 7.65 9.38 -1.73
C ARG A 177 7.17 10.66 -2.40
N TRP A 178 6.40 11.45 -1.66
CA TRP A 178 5.95 12.76 -2.13
C TRP A 178 6.91 13.83 -1.65
N HIS A 179 7.39 14.63 -2.59
CA HIS A 179 8.15 15.85 -2.31
C HIS A 179 7.24 17.05 -2.51
N TRP A 180 7.07 17.84 -1.45
CA TRP A 180 6.15 18.98 -1.46
C TRP A 180 6.90 20.30 -1.65
N PHE A 181 6.32 21.19 -2.44
CA PHE A 181 6.86 22.51 -2.76
C PHE A 181 5.77 23.57 -2.68
N CYS A 182 6.07 24.72 -2.06
CA CYS A 182 5.16 25.85 -2.04
C CYS A 182 5.13 26.55 -3.40
N GLN A 183 4.21 27.50 -3.58
CA GLN A 183 4.07 28.25 -4.84
C GLN A 183 5.37 28.93 -5.29
N ARG A 184 6.19 29.41 -4.35
CA ARG A 184 7.47 30.07 -4.63
C ARG A 184 8.54 29.13 -5.18
N HIS A 185 8.42 27.83 -4.95
CA HIS A 185 9.38 26.82 -5.38
C HIS A 185 8.85 25.97 -6.53
N ARG A 186 7.92 26.49 -7.34
CA ARG A 186 7.37 25.79 -8.50
C ARG A 186 8.46 25.38 -9.50
N ASP A 187 9.42 26.26 -9.78
CA ASP A 187 10.51 25.97 -10.73
C ASP A 187 11.46 24.89 -10.19
N HIS A 188 11.66 24.89 -8.87
CA HIS A 188 12.43 23.84 -8.22
C HIS A 188 11.68 22.50 -8.26
N ALA A 189 10.36 22.50 -8.02
CA ALA A 189 9.53 21.31 -8.20
C ALA A 189 9.62 20.75 -9.63
N ALA A 190 9.62 21.61 -10.65
CA ALA A 190 9.81 21.19 -12.05
C ALA A 190 11.19 20.56 -12.28
N ARG A 191 12.25 21.13 -11.69
CA ARG A 191 13.59 20.55 -11.74
C ARG A 191 13.67 19.19 -11.06
N VAL A 192 13.14 19.06 -9.84
CA VAL A 192 13.11 17.78 -9.11
C VAL A 192 12.30 16.76 -9.90
N LYS A 193 11.17 17.15 -10.50
CA LYS A 193 10.37 16.27 -11.37
C LYS A 193 11.19 15.72 -12.54
N GLU A 194 12.00 16.56 -13.18
CA GLU A 194 12.86 16.10 -14.27
C GLU A 194 13.98 15.18 -13.76
N GLN A 195 14.57 15.47 -12.59
CA GLN A 195 15.60 14.63 -11.98
C GLN A 195 15.08 13.23 -11.65
N VAL A 196 13.88 13.12 -11.07
CA VAL A 196 13.31 11.81 -10.68
C VAL A 196 12.66 11.08 -11.86
N LYS A 197 12.54 11.70 -13.03
CA LYS A 197 11.82 11.12 -14.18
C LYS A 197 12.42 9.79 -14.61
N ALA A 198 13.72 9.76 -14.91
CA ALA A 198 14.40 8.54 -15.33
C ALA A 198 14.39 7.46 -14.24
N GLN A 199 14.53 7.85 -12.97
CA GLN A 199 14.41 6.94 -11.84
C GLN A 199 13.01 6.34 -11.74
N ASN A 200 11.96 7.15 -11.90
CA ASN A 200 10.57 6.70 -11.84
C ASN A 200 10.20 5.75 -12.98
N GLU A 201 10.78 5.96 -14.16
CA GLU A 201 10.63 5.06 -15.31
C GLU A 201 11.40 3.74 -15.12
N ALA A 202 12.56 3.79 -14.46
CA ALA A 202 13.36 2.60 -14.17
C ALA A 202 12.85 1.81 -12.95
N ALA A 203 12.18 2.46 -12.00
CA ALA A 203 11.72 1.85 -10.76
C ALA A 203 10.77 0.66 -11.01
N PRO A 204 10.84 -0.39 -10.19
CA PRO A 204 9.90 -1.50 -10.26
C PRO A 204 8.50 -1.06 -9.84
N GLU A 205 7.52 -1.92 -10.06
CA GLU A 205 6.20 -1.75 -9.46
C GLU A 205 6.30 -1.79 -7.93
N PRO A 206 5.46 -1.00 -7.23
CA PRO A 206 5.49 -0.93 -5.79
C PRO A 206 5.13 -2.28 -5.17
N ILE A 207 5.94 -2.73 -4.21
CA ILE A 207 5.62 -3.89 -3.39
C ILE A 207 4.35 -3.58 -2.58
N PRO A 208 3.31 -4.43 -2.61
CA PRO A 208 2.13 -4.25 -1.78
C PRO A 208 2.47 -4.22 -0.29
N ASN A 209 1.71 -3.42 0.47
CA ASN A 209 1.84 -3.31 1.91
C ASN A 209 0.48 -3.31 2.65
N ALA A 210 -0.61 -3.54 1.91
CA ALA A 210 -1.97 -3.60 2.43
C ALA A 210 -2.81 -4.61 1.63
N GLY A 211 -3.81 -5.20 2.31
CA GLY A 211 -4.67 -6.25 1.77
C GLY A 211 -3.95 -7.60 1.65
N GLY A 212 -4.47 -8.48 0.79
CA GLY A 212 -3.93 -9.80 0.52
C GLY A 212 -4.01 -10.76 1.70
N LEU A 213 -4.88 -10.48 2.69
CA LEU A 213 -4.97 -11.28 3.90
C LEU A 213 -5.86 -12.50 3.70
N LEU A 214 -6.94 -12.42 2.91
CA LEU A 214 -7.78 -13.59 2.61
C LEU A 214 -6.96 -14.82 2.12
N PRO A 215 -6.03 -14.68 1.15
CA PRO A 215 -5.13 -15.76 0.73
C PRO A 215 -4.22 -16.34 1.81
N CYS A 216 -3.95 -15.62 2.91
CA CYS A 216 -3.14 -16.13 4.01
C CYS A 216 -3.90 -17.13 4.90
N TYR A 217 -5.23 -17.06 4.90
CA TYR A 217 -6.09 -17.87 5.78
C TYR A 217 -6.88 -18.94 5.02
N PHE A 218 -7.27 -18.67 3.76
CA PHE A 218 -8.14 -19.57 3.00
C PHE A 218 -7.58 -19.80 1.58
N GLU A 219 -7.77 -21.01 1.06
CA GLU A 219 -7.35 -21.38 -0.29
C GLU A 219 -8.50 -21.10 -1.26
N ALA A 220 -8.25 -20.37 -2.35
CA ALA A 220 -9.22 -20.10 -3.43
C ALA A 220 -8.49 -19.56 -4.68
N ASN A 221 -9.22 -19.42 -5.79
CA ASN A 221 -8.74 -18.59 -6.91
C ASN A 221 -8.96 -17.10 -6.61
N TRP A 222 -8.08 -16.55 -5.76
CA TRP A 222 -8.18 -15.17 -5.29
C TRP A 222 -8.04 -14.12 -6.39
N VAL A 223 -7.26 -14.38 -7.43
CA VAL A 223 -7.12 -13.44 -8.56
C VAL A 223 -8.47 -13.21 -9.23
N ASN A 224 -9.22 -14.28 -9.50
CA ASN A 224 -10.54 -14.17 -10.11
C ASN A 224 -11.55 -13.49 -9.17
N LEU A 225 -11.51 -13.80 -7.87
CA LEU A 225 -12.39 -13.18 -6.88
C LEU A 225 -12.12 -11.68 -6.74
N TYR A 226 -10.85 -11.27 -6.61
CA TYR A 226 -10.52 -9.85 -6.54
C TYR A 226 -10.95 -9.14 -7.82
N ARG A 227 -10.67 -9.68 -9.02
CA ARG A 227 -11.14 -9.09 -10.29
C ARG A 227 -12.65 -8.91 -10.34
N HIS A 228 -13.41 -9.90 -9.86
CA HIS A 228 -14.87 -9.81 -9.82
C HIS A 228 -15.36 -8.63 -8.97
N TYR A 229 -14.74 -8.37 -7.83
CA TYR A 229 -15.17 -7.33 -6.89
C TYR A 229 -14.52 -5.94 -7.10
N THR A 230 -13.40 -5.85 -7.81
CA THR A 230 -12.60 -4.61 -7.93
C THR A 230 -12.71 -3.88 -9.27
N TRP A 231 -13.63 -4.31 -10.14
CA TRP A 231 -13.79 -3.84 -11.53
C TRP A 231 -12.54 -4.06 -12.40
N ASP A 232 -12.67 -3.89 -13.72
CA ASP A 232 -11.67 -4.33 -14.72
C ASP A 232 -10.29 -3.65 -14.64
N SER A 233 -10.13 -2.61 -13.82
CA SER A 233 -8.86 -1.87 -13.71
C SER A 233 -7.83 -2.47 -12.76
N TRP A 234 -8.20 -3.46 -11.95
CA TRP A 234 -7.25 -4.09 -11.03
C TRP A 234 -6.50 -5.25 -11.70
N GLU A 235 -5.17 -5.19 -11.60
CA GLU A 235 -4.28 -6.28 -11.98
C GLU A 235 -3.57 -6.83 -10.74
N PRO A 236 -3.33 -8.14 -10.67
CA PRO A 236 -2.62 -8.74 -9.55
C PRO A 236 -1.19 -8.19 -9.50
N PRO A 237 -0.68 -7.80 -8.31
CA PRO A 237 0.68 -7.35 -8.18
C PRO A 237 1.68 -8.42 -8.64
N VAL A 238 2.80 -7.97 -9.22
CA VAL A 238 3.90 -8.86 -9.65
C VAL A 238 4.45 -9.72 -8.49
N TYR A 239 4.30 -9.27 -7.25
CA TYR A 239 4.72 -9.95 -6.03
C TYR A 239 3.69 -10.99 -5.52
N GLY A 240 2.62 -11.23 -6.26
CA GLY A 240 1.55 -12.15 -5.86
C GLY A 240 0.46 -11.50 -5.01
N VAL A 241 -0.60 -12.28 -4.76
CA VAL A 241 -1.79 -11.79 -4.04
C VAL A 241 -1.76 -12.03 -2.54
N ARG A 242 -0.86 -12.89 -2.05
CA ARG A 242 -0.81 -13.30 -0.65
C ARG A 242 0.17 -12.42 0.12
N ALA A 243 -0.30 -11.83 1.22
CA ALA A 243 0.49 -10.89 2.01
C ALA A 243 1.75 -11.51 2.66
N ASP A 244 1.71 -12.81 3.00
CA ASP A 244 2.85 -13.51 3.60
C ASP A 244 4.03 -13.70 2.63
N ASP A 245 3.76 -13.68 1.32
CA ASP A 245 4.78 -13.93 0.28
C ASP A 245 5.49 -12.64 -0.16
N TRP A 246 5.03 -11.48 0.31
CA TRP A 246 5.60 -10.20 -0.09
C TRP A 246 6.93 -9.94 0.62
N PRO A 247 7.95 -9.45 -0.12
CA PRO A 247 9.23 -9.10 0.48
C PRO A 247 9.05 -7.91 1.43
N ILE A 248 9.56 -8.03 2.66
CA ILE A 248 9.55 -6.94 3.65
C ILE A 248 10.82 -6.10 3.48
N PRO A 249 10.72 -4.85 3.00
CA PRO A 249 11.90 -4.01 2.80
C PRO A 249 12.68 -3.80 4.09
N GLY A 250 14.00 -3.96 4.04
CA GLY A 250 14.89 -3.85 5.20
C GLY A 250 15.05 -5.12 6.04
N LYS A 251 14.21 -6.14 5.86
CA LYS A 251 14.36 -7.46 6.50
C LYS A 251 14.75 -8.56 5.51
N GLN A 252 14.23 -8.49 4.29
CA GLN A 252 14.51 -9.45 3.22
C GLN A 252 15.04 -8.71 1.98
N PRO A 253 15.98 -9.31 1.22
CA PRO A 253 16.38 -8.76 -0.05
C PRO A 253 15.17 -8.76 -0.98
N VAL A 254 14.78 -7.58 -1.47
CA VAL A 254 13.77 -7.47 -2.51
C VAL A 254 14.33 -8.15 -3.77
N PRO A 255 13.62 -9.15 -4.36
CA PRO A 255 14.13 -9.83 -5.54
C PRO A 255 14.32 -8.83 -6.69
N GLN A 256 15.58 -8.52 -7.01
CA GLN A 256 15.88 -7.71 -8.19
C GLN A 256 15.58 -8.56 -9.42
N ARG A 257 14.48 -8.27 -10.10
CA ARG A 257 14.21 -8.86 -11.41
C ARG A 257 15.28 -8.37 -12.38
N ALA A 258 16.13 -9.27 -12.85
CA ALA A 258 17.01 -8.99 -13.97
C ALA A 258 16.15 -8.60 -15.18
N ARG A 259 16.14 -7.30 -15.52
CA ARG A 259 15.63 -6.85 -16.82
C ARG A 259 16.62 -7.35 -17.86
N LEU A 260 16.39 -8.54 -18.39
CA LEU A 260 17.15 -9.08 -19.52
C LEU A 260 16.99 -8.09 -20.69
N ARG A 261 18.00 -7.26 -20.92
CA ARG A 261 18.12 -6.47 -22.14
C ARG A 261 18.72 -7.38 -23.20
N LEU A 262 17.96 -7.63 -24.26
CA LEU A 262 18.45 -8.27 -25.47
C LEU A 262 19.54 -7.36 -26.07
N VAL A 263 20.80 -7.73 -25.89
CA VAL A 263 21.90 -7.15 -26.66
C VAL A 263 21.87 -7.86 -28.01
N ALA A 264 21.37 -7.18 -29.03
CA ALA A 264 21.52 -7.63 -30.40
C ALA A 264 23.01 -7.52 -30.77
N GLY A 265 23.76 -8.60 -30.55
CA GLY A 265 25.13 -8.72 -31.03
C GLY A 265 25.12 -8.82 -32.56
N GLY A 266 25.61 -7.77 -33.22
CA GLY A 266 25.87 -7.78 -34.66
C GLY A 266 26.95 -8.78 -34.99
N LEU A 267 26.59 -9.81 -35.76
CA LEU A 267 27.55 -10.60 -36.52
C LEU A 267 27.92 -9.79 -37.77
N GLU A 268 28.94 -8.94 -37.65
CA GLU A 268 29.74 -8.54 -38.81
C GLU A 268 30.70 -9.69 -39.12
N GLY A 269 30.34 -10.49 -40.11
CA GLY A 269 31.25 -11.40 -40.79
C GLY A 269 31.51 -10.88 -42.20
N VAL A 270 32.74 -10.40 -42.43
CA VAL A 270 33.40 -10.35 -43.74
C VAL A 270 34.67 -11.17 -43.61
#